data_AF-A0A845MV18-F1
#
_entry.id   AF-A0A845MV18-F1
#
_cell.length_a   1.000
_cell.length_b   1.000
_cell.length_c   1.000
_cell.angle_alpha   90.00
_cell.angle_beta   90.00
_cell.angle_gamma   90.00
#
_symmetry.space_group_name_H-M   'P 1'
#
loop_
_entity.id
_entity.type
_entity.pdbx_description
1 polymer ?
#
loop_
_entity_poly.entity_id
_entity_poly.type
_entity_poly.pdbx_seq_one_letter_code
_entity_poly.pdbx_strand_id
1 'polypeptide(L)'
;MTKTTDLLQRSANFSRCKQYRYALWRRWDEGENFMLLIGLNPSTADHRQDDPTIRRCMGFARDWGYSGLCVANLFAYRATYPKDLFAAADPIGPKNDAWLRKLARQADLVVAAWGNLGHHMNRAHQVAAGLGALHAIRVNASGDPAHPLYLPGHLRPQPWSGYG
;
A
#
# COMPACT_ATOMS: atom_id res chain seq x y z
N MET A 1 25.67 -20.70 13.09
CA MET A 1 24.71 -20.28 12.06
C MET A 1 23.32 -20.75 12.46
N THR A 2 22.62 -19.98 13.28
CA THR A 2 21.23 -20.25 13.64
C THR A 2 20.37 -19.84 12.45
N LYS A 3 19.73 -20.81 11.79
CA LYS A 3 18.63 -20.55 10.86
C LYS A 3 17.49 -19.97 11.70
N THR A 4 17.41 -18.65 11.80
CA THR A 4 16.19 -18.00 12.28
C THR A 4 15.12 -18.33 11.26
N THR A 5 14.19 -19.21 11.63
CA THR A 5 13.02 -19.50 10.83
C THR A 5 12.29 -18.17 10.61
N ASP A 6 12.29 -17.67 9.37
CA ASP A 6 11.56 -16.47 8.94
C ASP A 6 10.06 -16.73 9.15
N LEU A 7 9.58 -16.54 10.39
CA LEU A 7 8.19 -16.71 10.78
C LEU A 7 7.41 -15.50 10.28
N LEU A 8 7.13 -15.51 8.99
CA LEU A 8 6.35 -14.47 8.32
C LEU A 8 4.93 -14.39 8.91
N GLN A 9 4.71 -13.41 9.77
CA GLN A 9 3.43 -13.09 10.37
C GLN A 9 2.54 -12.36 9.37
N ARG A 10 1.29 -12.81 9.26
CA ARG A 10 0.30 -12.27 8.32
C ARG A 10 -0.96 -11.86 9.08
N SER A 11 -1.40 -10.63 8.89
CA SER A 11 -2.68 -10.16 9.40
C SER A 11 -3.32 -9.16 8.45
N ALA A 12 -4.61 -8.92 8.61
CA ALA A 12 -5.35 -7.94 7.83
C ALA A 12 -6.50 -7.36 8.65
N ASN A 13 -6.81 -6.09 8.41
CA ASN A 13 -7.92 -5.41 9.06
C ASN A 13 -9.03 -5.14 8.04
N PHE A 14 -10.20 -5.71 8.30
CA PHE A 14 -11.38 -5.55 7.46
C PHE A 14 -12.50 -4.79 8.19
N SER A 15 -13.40 -4.23 7.40
CA SER A 15 -14.73 -3.85 7.88
C SER A 15 -15.54 -5.07 8.34
N ARG A 16 -16.57 -4.85 9.17
CA ARG A 16 -17.48 -5.92 9.63
C ARG A 16 -18.17 -6.66 8.48
N CYS A 17 -18.54 -5.94 7.41
CA CYS A 17 -19.14 -6.51 6.21
C CYS A 17 -18.13 -7.16 5.26
N LYS A 18 -16.83 -7.10 5.55
CA LYS A 18 -15.72 -7.63 4.74
C LYS A 18 -15.59 -7.06 3.31
N GLN A 19 -16.38 -6.05 2.95
CA GLN A 19 -16.28 -5.35 1.67
C GLN A 19 -15.05 -4.45 1.61
N TYR A 20 -14.65 -3.90 2.76
CA TYR A 20 -13.49 -3.00 2.87
C TYR A 20 -12.32 -3.67 3.57
N ARG A 21 -11.10 -3.53 3.03
CA ARG A 21 -9.82 -3.87 3.69
C ARG A 21 -9.02 -2.61 3.93
N TYR A 22 -8.73 -2.32 5.20
CA TYR A 22 -8.03 -1.10 5.60
C TYR A 22 -6.52 -1.28 5.70
N ALA A 23 -6.06 -2.48 6.07
CA ALA A 23 -4.63 -2.78 6.18
C ALA A 23 -4.37 -4.26 5.88
N LEU A 24 -3.22 -4.54 5.30
CA LEU A 24 -2.64 -5.87 5.13
C LEU A 24 -1.20 -5.84 5.63
N TRP A 25 -0.86 -6.72 6.56
CA TRP A 25 0.44 -6.75 7.23
C TRP A 25 1.25 -7.99 6.87
N ARG A 26 2.54 -7.78 6.68
CA ARG A 26 3.59 -8.78 6.58
C ARG A 26 4.74 -8.37 7.48
N ARG A 27 5.07 -9.19 8.48
CA ARG A 27 6.21 -8.96 9.38
C ARG A 27 7.08 -10.21 9.40
N TRP A 28 8.39 -10.04 9.28
CA TRP A 28 9.37 -11.14 9.18
C TRP A 28 10.48 -11.03 10.23
N ASP A 29 10.44 -10.01 11.06
CA ASP A 29 11.44 -9.74 12.09
C ASP A 29 10.74 -9.13 13.32
N GLU A 30 11.42 -9.13 14.46
CA GLU A 30 10.92 -8.61 15.73
C GLU A 30 10.98 -7.07 15.81
N GLY A 31 11.71 -6.43 14.89
CA GLY A 31 11.77 -4.98 14.78
C GLY A 31 10.40 -4.34 14.52
N GLU A 32 10.22 -3.15 15.08
CA GLU A 32 8.95 -2.40 14.95
C GLU A 32 8.88 -1.54 13.69
N ASN A 33 10.00 -1.36 12.99
CA ASN A 33 10.07 -0.49 11.81
C ASN A 33 9.36 -1.13 10.60
N PHE A 34 8.61 -0.34 9.85
CA PHE A 34 7.90 -0.84 8.69
C PHE A 34 7.71 0.21 7.59
N MET A 35 7.66 -0.31 6.37
CA MET A 35 7.25 0.46 5.20
C MET A 35 5.72 0.37 5.04
N LEU A 36 5.06 1.52 4.93
CA LEU A 36 3.69 1.62 4.45
C LEU A 36 3.69 1.82 2.93
N LEU A 37 3.07 0.89 2.21
CA LEU A 37 2.76 1.06 0.79
C LEU A 37 1.29 1.45 0.62
N ILE A 38 1.02 2.49 -0.19
CA ILE A 38 -0.32 2.93 -0.56
C ILE A 38 -0.57 2.58 -2.03
N GLY A 39 -1.38 1.54 -2.24
CA GLY A 39 -1.84 1.09 -3.56
C GLY A 39 -3.17 1.73 -3.98
N LEU A 40 -3.73 1.27 -5.11
CA LEU A 40 -5.02 1.75 -5.60
C LEU A 40 -6.18 1.22 -4.77
N ASN A 41 -6.38 -0.10 -4.77
CA ASN A 41 -7.45 -0.78 -4.06
C ASN A 41 -7.06 -2.23 -3.72
N PRO A 42 -7.63 -2.81 -2.65
CA PRO A 42 -7.50 -4.23 -2.36
C PRO A 42 -8.10 -5.12 -3.45
N SER A 43 -7.41 -6.20 -3.81
CA SER A 43 -8.01 -7.31 -4.54
C SER A 43 -8.94 -8.14 -3.62
N THR A 44 -9.86 -8.91 -4.23
CA THR A 44 -10.70 -9.87 -3.48
C THR A 44 -9.96 -11.15 -3.11
N ALA A 45 -8.76 -11.37 -3.66
CA ALA A 45 -7.94 -12.54 -3.43
C ALA A 45 -7.70 -12.80 -1.94
N ASP A 46 -7.49 -14.08 -1.60
CA ASP A 46 -7.29 -14.51 -0.22
C ASP A 46 -6.04 -13.84 0.37
N HIS A 47 -6.26 -13.04 1.41
CA HIS A 47 -5.22 -12.39 2.22
C HIS A 47 -4.14 -13.33 2.78
N ARG A 48 -4.35 -14.65 2.74
CA ARG A 48 -3.37 -15.68 3.15
C ARG A 48 -2.29 -15.94 2.10
N GLN A 49 -2.58 -15.69 0.81
CA GLN A 49 -1.62 -15.89 -0.28
C GLN A 49 -1.10 -14.55 -0.77
N ASP A 50 0.22 -14.47 -0.92
CA ASP A 50 0.90 -13.27 -1.38
C ASP A 50 0.89 -13.20 -2.90
N ASP A 51 0.09 -12.27 -3.44
CA ASP A 51 0.09 -11.99 -4.87
C ASP A 51 1.45 -11.42 -5.34
N PRO A 52 1.71 -11.38 -6.67
CA PRO A 52 2.97 -10.87 -7.19
C PRO A 52 3.33 -9.44 -6.73
N THR A 53 2.33 -8.59 -6.50
CA THR A 53 2.53 -7.21 -6.02
C THR A 53 3.00 -7.22 -4.57
N ILE A 54 2.35 -7.99 -3.69
CA ILE A 54 2.77 -8.11 -2.29
C ILE A 54 4.18 -8.67 -2.18
N ARG A 55 4.50 -9.74 -2.91
CA ARG A 55 5.87 -10.31 -2.92
C ARG A 55 6.92 -9.29 -3.37
N ARG A 56 6.63 -8.51 -4.41
CA ARG A 56 7.50 -7.43 -4.88
C ARG A 56 7.72 -6.36 -3.80
N CYS A 57 6.65 -5.92 -3.13
CA CYS A 57 6.74 -4.90 -2.08
C CYS A 57 7.48 -5.41 -0.84
N MET A 58 7.32 -6.68 -0.48
CA MET A 58 8.12 -7.31 0.58
C MET A 58 9.60 -7.35 0.22
N GLY A 59 9.94 -7.62 -1.05
CA GLY A 59 11.32 -7.53 -1.54
C GLY A 59 11.90 -6.14 -1.33
N PHE A 60 11.21 -5.09 -1.78
CA PHE A 60 11.62 -3.71 -1.54
C PHE A 60 11.81 -3.39 -0.06
N ALA A 61 10.82 -3.72 0.78
CA ALA A 61 10.91 -3.47 2.22
C ALA A 61 12.14 -4.15 2.87
N ARG A 62 12.40 -5.41 2.51
CA ARG A 62 13.57 -6.15 3.01
C ARG A 62 14.88 -5.54 2.52
N ASP A 63 14.97 -5.24 1.23
CA ASP A 63 16.17 -4.66 0.61
C ASP A 63 16.49 -3.25 1.13
N TRP A 64 15.50 -2.58 1.73
CA TRP A 64 15.62 -1.25 2.34
C TRP A 64 15.76 -1.31 3.88
N GLY A 65 15.82 -2.50 4.47
CA GLY A 65 16.12 -2.68 5.90
C GLY A 65 14.92 -2.57 6.85
N TYR A 66 13.68 -2.76 6.36
CA TYR A 66 12.49 -2.78 7.21
C TYR A 66 12.17 -4.18 7.73
N SER A 67 11.64 -4.25 8.96
CA SER A 67 11.16 -5.48 9.59
C SER A 67 9.74 -5.87 9.18
N GLY A 68 9.02 -4.98 8.48
CA GLY A 68 7.70 -5.27 7.95
C GLY A 68 7.22 -4.39 6.81
N LEU A 69 6.13 -4.86 6.19
CA LEU A 69 5.34 -4.17 5.18
C LEU A 69 3.89 -4.05 5.70
N CYS A 70 3.37 -2.83 5.67
CA CYS A 70 1.93 -2.58 5.72
C CYS A 70 1.44 -2.11 4.35
N VAL A 71 0.34 -2.67 3.86
CA VAL A 71 -0.30 -2.19 2.63
C VAL A 71 -1.67 -1.60 2.97
N ALA A 72 -1.83 -0.32 2.67
CA ALA A 72 -3.10 0.38 2.62
C ALA A 72 -3.38 0.81 1.16
N ASN A 73 -4.53 1.41 0.91
CA ASN A 73 -4.95 1.76 -0.45
C ASN A 73 -5.72 3.08 -0.46
N LEU A 74 -5.67 3.77 -1.60
CA LEU A 74 -6.49 4.96 -1.87
C LEU A 74 -7.97 4.67 -1.60
N PHE A 75 -8.43 3.50 -2.02
CA PHE A 75 -9.79 3.02 -1.81
C PHE A 75 -9.77 1.73 -0.99
N ALA A 76 -10.60 1.61 0.05
CA ALA A 76 -10.63 0.39 0.86
C ALA A 76 -11.50 -0.72 0.26
N TYR A 77 -12.38 -0.40 -0.69
CA TYR A 77 -13.29 -1.37 -1.29
C TYR A 77 -12.52 -2.46 -2.04
N ARG A 78 -12.86 -3.73 -1.74
CA ARG A 78 -12.20 -4.89 -2.34
C ARG A 78 -12.79 -5.18 -3.71
N ALA A 79 -11.97 -5.05 -4.74
CA ALA A 79 -12.34 -5.33 -6.12
C ALA A 79 -11.11 -5.85 -6.89
N THR A 80 -11.30 -6.83 -7.76
CA THR A 80 -10.21 -7.31 -8.63
C THR A 80 -9.97 -6.36 -9.80
N TYR A 81 -11.02 -5.79 -10.36
CA TYR A 81 -10.95 -4.95 -11.54
C TYR A 81 -11.30 -3.49 -11.20
N PRO A 82 -10.57 -2.50 -11.77
CA PRO A 82 -10.86 -1.09 -11.54
C PRO A 82 -12.29 -0.67 -11.90
N LYS A 83 -12.90 -1.29 -12.91
CA LYS A 83 -14.31 -1.02 -13.27
C LYS A 83 -15.27 -1.30 -12.12
N ASP A 84 -15.02 -2.37 -11.35
CA ASP A 84 -15.90 -2.76 -10.23
C ASP A 84 -15.66 -1.86 -9.02
N LEU A 85 -14.41 -1.40 -8.83
CA LEU A 85 -14.08 -0.38 -7.86
C LEU A 85 -14.85 0.93 -8.16
N PHE A 86 -14.78 1.41 -9.39
CA PHE A 86 -15.41 2.69 -9.78
C PHE A 86 -16.93 2.62 -9.83
N ALA A 87 -17.51 1.42 -9.92
CA ALA A 87 -18.95 1.20 -9.84
C ALA A 87 -19.47 1.04 -8.40
N ALA A 88 -18.60 0.88 -7.40
CA ALA A 88 -19.01 0.75 -6.02
C ALA A 88 -19.65 2.05 -5.50
N ALA A 89 -20.70 1.95 -4.71
CA ALA A 89 -21.41 3.12 -4.18
C ALA A 89 -20.55 3.97 -3.21
N ASP A 90 -19.69 3.31 -2.43
CA ASP A 90 -18.69 3.95 -1.57
C ASP A 90 -17.36 3.22 -1.75
N PRO A 91 -16.54 3.55 -2.76
CA PRO A 91 -15.28 2.86 -2.99
C PRO A 91 -14.22 3.21 -1.94
N ILE A 92 -14.31 4.40 -1.34
CA ILE A 92 -13.36 4.89 -0.33
C ILE A 92 -13.48 4.03 0.92
N GLY A 93 -14.70 3.82 1.40
CA GLY A 93 -15.01 3.04 2.59
C GLY A 93 -14.93 3.87 3.88
N PRO A 94 -15.78 3.58 4.87
CA PRO A 94 -16.15 4.52 5.92
C PRO A 94 -15.03 4.85 6.92
N LYS A 95 -13.97 4.03 7.00
CA LYS A 95 -12.85 4.25 7.93
C LYS A 95 -11.50 4.43 7.21
N ASN A 96 -11.48 4.51 5.88
CA ASN A 96 -10.23 4.44 5.14
C ASN A 96 -9.27 5.60 5.46
N ASP A 97 -9.78 6.84 5.51
CA ASP A 97 -8.96 8.01 5.84
C ASP A 97 -8.39 7.97 7.26
N ALA A 98 -9.16 7.43 8.21
CA ALA A 98 -8.69 7.26 9.58
C ALA A 98 -7.55 6.23 9.65
N TRP A 99 -7.65 5.15 8.87
CA TRP A 99 -6.59 4.15 8.76
C TRP A 99 -5.35 4.68 8.05
N LEU A 100 -5.50 5.37 6.92
CA LEU A 100 -4.37 5.98 6.20
C LEU A 100 -3.59 6.94 7.11
N ARG A 101 -4.27 7.87 7.79
CA ARG A 101 -3.62 8.80 8.75
C ARG A 101 -2.99 8.08 9.95
N LYS A 102 -3.61 7.01 10.45
CA LYS A 102 -3.04 6.21 11.53
C LYS A 102 -1.74 5.54 11.09
N LEU A 103 -1.79 4.81 9.98
CA LEU A 103 -0.66 4.03 9.48
C LEU A 103 0.48 4.95 9.03
N ALA A 104 0.19 6.04 8.33
CA ALA A 104 1.21 6.97 7.86
C ALA A 104 1.99 7.63 9.02
N ARG A 105 1.32 7.94 10.14
CA ARG A 105 2.00 8.47 11.34
C ARG A 105 2.88 7.46 12.06
N GLN A 106 2.64 6.17 11.85
CA GLN A 106 3.36 5.08 12.53
C GLN A 106 4.48 4.51 11.67
N ALA A 107 4.39 4.65 10.34
CA ALA A 107 5.34 4.10 9.41
C ALA A 107 6.63 4.94 9.37
N ASP A 108 7.76 4.25 9.26
CA ASP A 108 9.06 4.88 9.06
C ASP A 108 9.23 5.41 7.62
N LEU A 109 8.50 4.81 6.68
CA LEU A 109 8.47 5.22 5.28
C LEU A 109 7.08 5.01 4.69
N VAL A 110 6.53 6.06 4.08
CA VAL A 110 5.27 5.99 3.32
C VAL A 110 5.57 6.09 1.83
N VAL A 111 5.22 5.03 1.10
CA VAL A 111 5.45 4.88 -0.34
C VAL A 111 4.12 4.88 -1.08
N ALA A 112 3.93 5.85 -1.94
CA ALA A 112 2.85 5.88 -2.90
C ALA A 112 3.16 4.97 -4.10
N ALA A 113 2.19 4.15 -4.51
CA ALA A 113 2.38 3.19 -5.60
C ALA A 113 1.05 2.78 -6.27
N TRP A 114 0.09 3.71 -6.38
CA TRP A 114 -1.27 3.45 -6.88
C TRP A 114 -1.43 3.39 -8.40
N GLY A 115 -0.40 3.73 -9.18
CA GLY A 115 -0.46 3.73 -10.63
C GLY A 115 -1.39 4.81 -11.20
N ASN A 116 -1.75 4.68 -12.48
CA ASN A 116 -2.40 5.78 -13.24
C ASN A 116 -3.90 5.98 -12.97
N LEU A 117 -4.47 5.21 -12.05
CA LEU A 117 -5.93 5.15 -11.82
C LEU A 117 -6.37 5.83 -10.52
N GLY A 118 -5.45 6.50 -9.82
CA GLY A 118 -5.73 7.18 -8.55
C GLY A 118 -6.61 8.44 -8.67
N HIS A 119 -6.84 8.93 -9.90
CA HIS A 119 -7.59 10.17 -10.18
C HIS A 119 -9.10 10.07 -9.97
N HIS A 120 -9.64 8.86 -9.87
CA HIS A 120 -11.07 8.68 -9.60
C HIS A 120 -11.47 9.42 -8.32
N MET A 121 -12.54 10.22 -8.38
CA MET A 121 -12.98 11.10 -7.27
C MET A 121 -11.91 12.06 -6.73
N ASN A 122 -10.90 12.41 -7.54
CA ASN A 122 -9.72 13.18 -7.12
C ASN A 122 -8.97 12.56 -5.93
N ARG A 123 -9.05 11.23 -5.79
CA ARG A 123 -8.69 10.54 -4.54
C ARG A 123 -7.20 10.60 -4.24
N ALA A 124 -6.35 10.36 -5.24
CA ALA A 124 -4.91 10.42 -5.04
C ALA A 124 -4.45 11.79 -4.56
N HIS A 125 -5.01 12.87 -5.11
CA HIS A 125 -4.71 14.23 -4.69
C HIS A 125 -5.09 14.49 -3.23
N GLN A 126 -6.31 14.11 -2.84
CA GLN A 126 -6.79 14.26 -1.45
C GLN A 126 -5.91 13.50 -0.45
N VAL A 127 -5.52 12.26 -0.77
CA VAL A 127 -4.65 11.45 0.09
C VAL A 127 -3.23 12.03 0.15
N ALA A 128 -2.67 12.44 -0.99
CA ALA A 128 -1.33 13.04 -1.03
C ALA A 128 -1.27 14.31 -0.19
N ALA A 129 -2.23 15.22 -0.37
CA ALA A 129 -2.32 16.45 0.42
C ALA A 129 -2.55 16.18 1.92
N GLY A 130 -3.34 15.15 2.27
CA GLY A 130 -3.69 14.83 3.64
C GLY A 130 -2.63 14.07 4.45
N LEU A 131 -1.70 13.38 3.79
CA LEU A 131 -0.63 12.60 4.45
C LEU A 131 0.71 13.34 4.49
N GLY A 132 0.94 14.33 3.63
CA GLY A 132 2.17 15.11 3.62
C GLY A 132 3.32 14.38 2.95
N ALA A 133 4.40 14.09 3.69
CA ALA A 133 5.62 13.53 3.13
C ALA A 133 5.43 12.11 2.60
N LEU A 134 5.41 11.99 1.27
CA LEU A 134 5.31 10.72 0.56
C LEU A 134 6.60 10.46 -0.24
N HIS A 135 6.88 9.19 -0.48
CA HIS A 135 7.90 8.76 -1.41
C HIS A 135 7.28 8.00 -2.58
N ALA A 136 7.97 7.97 -3.70
CA ALA A 136 7.64 7.11 -4.84
C ALA A 136 8.90 6.37 -5.31
N ILE A 137 8.73 5.11 -5.73
CA ILE A 137 9.83 4.33 -6.32
C ILE A 137 10.14 4.84 -7.74
N ARG A 138 9.09 5.20 -8.45
CA ARG A 138 9.11 5.80 -9.78
C ARG A 138 7.83 6.61 -9.95
N VAL A 139 7.91 7.67 -10.74
CA VAL A 139 6.77 8.46 -11.17
C VAL A 139 6.57 8.19 -12.66
N ASN A 140 5.33 7.89 -13.05
CA ASN A 140 4.96 7.70 -14.45
C ASN A 140 4.91 9.04 -15.18
N ALA A 141 4.84 9.00 -16.53
CA ALA A 141 4.67 10.22 -17.34
C ALA A 141 3.39 11.00 -16.99
N SER A 142 2.38 10.35 -16.38
CA SER A 142 1.16 11.01 -15.87
C SER A 142 1.39 11.85 -14.62
N GLY A 143 2.57 11.79 -14.00
CA GLY A 143 2.82 12.37 -12.67
C GLY A 143 2.43 11.45 -11.51
N ASP A 144 1.85 10.28 -11.76
CA ASP A 144 1.45 9.35 -10.70
C ASP A 144 2.58 8.41 -10.26
N PRO A 145 2.63 8.07 -8.97
CA PRO A 145 3.50 7.02 -8.46
C PRO A 145 3.21 5.66 -9.12
N ALA A 146 4.23 5.08 -9.74
CA ALA A 146 4.11 3.87 -10.53
C ALA A 146 3.73 2.66 -9.67
N HIS A 147 2.93 1.75 -10.24
CA HIS A 147 2.63 0.47 -9.60
C HIS A 147 3.91 -0.39 -9.48
N PRO A 148 4.15 -1.07 -8.35
CA PRO A 148 5.49 -1.58 -8.04
C PRO A 148 5.82 -2.89 -8.75
N LEU A 149 4.82 -3.67 -9.19
CA LEU A 149 4.96 -5.05 -9.68
C LEU A 149 6.10 -5.24 -10.70
N TYR A 150 6.22 -4.32 -11.66
CA TYR A 150 7.18 -4.41 -12.76
C TYR A 150 8.43 -3.55 -12.57
N LEU A 151 8.59 -2.92 -11.41
CA LEU A 151 9.78 -2.11 -11.13
C LEU A 151 10.99 -2.99 -10.78
N PRO A 152 12.20 -2.64 -11.24
CA PRO A 152 13.43 -3.33 -10.83
C PRO A 152 13.63 -3.32 -9.31
N GLY A 153 14.08 -4.43 -8.73
CA GLY A 153 14.21 -4.59 -7.27
C GLY A 153 15.28 -3.70 -6.64
N HIS A 154 16.31 -3.30 -7.39
CA HIS A 154 17.40 -2.46 -6.89
C HIS A 154 17.01 -0.98 -6.71
N LEU A 155 15.82 -0.57 -7.14
CA LEU A 155 15.39 0.82 -7.00
C LEU A 155 15.25 1.21 -5.52
N ARG A 156 15.45 2.49 -5.25
CA ARG A 156 15.25 3.14 -3.96
C ARG A 156 14.13 4.18 -4.09
N PRO A 157 13.30 4.36 -3.06
CA PRO A 157 12.24 5.35 -3.08
C PRO A 157 12.85 6.75 -2.99
N GLN A 158 12.25 7.71 -3.68
CA GLN A 158 12.64 9.11 -3.63
C GLN A 158 11.49 9.95 -3.04
N PRO A 159 11.78 11.05 -2.33
CA PRO A 159 10.76 12.00 -1.93
C PRO A 159 9.91 12.41 -3.14
N TRP A 160 8.59 12.37 -2.98
CA TRP A 160 7.64 12.74 -4.01
C TRP A 160 6.86 13.96 -3.54
N SER A 161 6.94 15.04 -4.32
CA SER A 161 6.35 16.34 -3.98
C SER A 161 4.82 16.38 -4.06
N GLY A 162 4.18 15.26 -4.41
CA GLY A 162 2.74 15.20 -4.66
C GLY A 162 2.38 15.79 -6.01
N TYR A 163 1.12 16.19 -6.13
CA TYR A 163 0.59 16.90 -7.29
C TYR A 163 0.87 18.41 -7.10
N GLY A 164 1.42 19.04 -8.13
CA GLY A 164 1.64 20.49 -8.18
C GLY A 164 0.36 21.29 -8.40
#